data_AF-A0A928N460-F1
#
_entry.id   AF-A0A928N460-F1
#
_cell.length_a   1.000
_cell.length_b   1.000
_cell.length_c   1.000
_cell.angle_alpha   90.00
_cell.angle_beta   90.00
_cell.angle_gamma   90.00
#
_symmetry.space_group_name_H-M   'P 1'
#
loop_
_entity.id
_entity.type
_entity.pdbx_description
1 polymer ?
#
loop_
_entity_poly.entity_id
_entity_poly.type
_entity_poly.pdbx_seq_one_letter_code
_entity_poly.pdbx_strand_id
1 'polypeptide(L)'
;MKSIKLLYLIVATAIVFFGCQPVTESKKDIAESVEPDIVEDIAIRKIEASTLPANVLDWTEVSRYTGDVDGDGANENVVLVTEAKKDKNGEFLWNDGQNWALFVDGSDKDYVLFQNYVNIGNAYFEVSDYYMADGAVPRINLILSTGAAFCVKSYVFSPSDATYGEQMLYDSGDETEGGISRRHSSIPIYFN
;
A
#
# COMPACT_ATOMS: atom_id res chain seq x y z
N MET A 1 -9.20 -33.97 63.04
CA MET A 1 -9.93 -33.21 62.00
C MET A 1 -9.06 -32.04 61.55
N LYS A 2 -9.03 -31.82 60.24
CA LYS A 2 -7.97 -31.14 59.48
C LYS A 2 -7.87 -29.64 59.78
N SER A 3 -6.64 -29.15 59.76
CA SER A 3 -6.23 -27.77 59.97
C SER A 3 -6.67 -26.83 58.84
N ILE A 4 -7.19 -25.68 59.25
CA ILE A 4 -7.48 -24.51 58.42
C ILE A 4 -6.15 -23.85 58.06
N LYS A 5 -5.88 -23.67 56.77
CA LYS A 5 -4.88 -22.71 56.29
C LYS A 5 -5.61 -21.63 55.49
N LEU A 6 -5.69 -20.47 56.13
CA LEU A 6 -5.95 -19.15 55.55
C LEU A 6 -4.64 -18.68 54.89
N LEU A 7 -4.66 -18.36 53.58
CA LEU A 7 -3.62 -17.55 52.96
C LEU A 7 -4.26 -16.58 51.97
N TYR A 8 -3.96 -15.32 52.20
CA TYR A 8 -4.36 -14.15 51.43
C TYR A 8 -3.55 -14.01 50.11
N LEU A 9 -4.14 -13.24 49.20
CA LEU A 9 -3.52 -12.14 48.43
C LEU A 9 -3.20 -12.35 46.93
N ILE A 10 -4.09 -11.76 46.10
CA ILE A 10 -3.86 -10.86 44.94
C ILE A 10 -2.90 -11.31 43.83
N VAL A 11 -3.40 -11.41 42.58
CA VAL A 11 -3.18 -10.48 41.45
C VAL A 11 -3.87 -11.09 40.23
N ALA A 12 -4.79 -10.32 39.63
CA ALA A 12 -5.34 -10.59 38.32
C ALA A 12 -4.28 -10.29 37.25
N THR A 13 -4.00 -11.27 36.39
CA THR A 13 -3.50 -10.98 35.04
C THR A 13 -4.10 -12.00 34.08
N ALA A 14 -5.04 -11.55 33.26
CA ALA A 14 -5.48 -12.26 32.07
C ALA A 14 -4.30 -12.32 31.09
N ILE A 15 -3.83 -13.52 30.77
CA ILE A 15 -3.05 -13.76 29.56
C ILE A 15 -3.80 -14.84 28.80
N VAL A 16 -4.78 -14.41 28.00
CA VAL A 16 -5.29 -15.25 26.92
C VAL A 16 -4.22 -15.20 25.83
N PHE A 17 -3.37 -16.21 25.79
CA PHE A 17 -2.43 -16.43 24.71
C PHE A 17 -3.21 -16.79 23.44
N PHE A 18 -3.55 -15.81 22.61
CA PHE A 18 -3.76 -16.05 21.19
C PHE A 18 -2.40 -15.90 20.49
N GLY A 19 -1.60 -16.96 20.58
CA GLY A 19 -0.44 -17.13 19.71
C GLY A 19 -0.90 -17.55 18.33
N CYS A 20 -0.46 -16.83 17.29
CA CYS A 20 -0.50 -17.27 15.89
C CYS A 20 0.06 -18.69 15.79
N GLN A 21 -0.79 -19.66 15.45
CA GLN A 21 -0.31 -20.98 15.02
C GLN A 21 0.19 -20.88 13.57
N PRO A 22 1.31 -21.54 13.21
CA PRO A 22 1.68 -21.68 11.80
C PRO A 22 0.70 -22.65 11.14
N VAL A 23 0.09 -22.22 10.03
CA VAL A 23 -0.73 -23.07 9.18
C VAL A 23 0.16 -24.17 8.60
N THR A 24 -0.21 -25.41 8.86
CA THR A 24 0.44 -26.60 8.33
C THR A 24 -0.07 -26.81 6.90
N GLU A 25 0.84 -26.84 5.91
CA GLU A 25 0.49 -27.16 4.53
C GLU A 25 -0.16 -28.55 4.44
N SER A 26 -1.39 -28.60 3.93
CA SER A 26 -1.99 -29.80 3.37
C SER A 26 -2.05 -29.62 1.86
N LYS A 27 -1.19 -30.37 1.17
CA LYS A 27 -1.22 -30.55 -0.27
C LYS A 27 -2.53 -31.25 -0.65
N LYS A 28 -3.42 -30.56 -1.38
CA LYS A 28 -4.51 -31.20 -2.12
C LYS A 28 -4.74 -30.46 -3.43
N ASP A 29 -4.48 -31.17 -4.53
CA ASP A 29 -4.84 -30.77 -5.88
C ASP A 29 -6.35 -30.52 -5.96
N ILE A 30 -6.75 -29.28 -6.25
CA ILE A 30 -8.06 -28.97 -6.85
C ILE A 30 -7.83 -27.83 -7.84
N ALA A 31 -7.94 -28.14 -9.13
CA ALA A 31 -8.18 -27.14 -10.16
C ALA A 31 -9.66 -26.71 -10.00
N GLU A 32 -9.88 -25.62 -9.30
CA GLU A 32 -11.18 -24.98 -9.15
C GLU A 32 -11.07 -23.58 -9.74
N SER A 33 -12.01 -23.23 -10.61
CA SER A 33 -12.09 -21.93 -11.28
C SER A 33 -12.19 -20.84 -10.23
N VAL A 34 -11.12 -20.04 -10.14
CA VAL A 34 -11.06 -18.86 -9.27
C VAL A 34 -11.91 -17.76 -9.91
N GLU A 35 -13.08 -17.48 -9.33
CA GLU A 35 -13.88 -16.28 -9.63
C GLU A 35 -13.18 -15.02 -9.05
N PRO A 36 -13.45 -13.81 -9.57
CA PRO A 36 -12.76 -12.55 -9.21
C PRO A 36 -12.91 -12.11 -7.73
N ASP A 37 -13.65 -12.85 -6.92
CA ASP A 37 -13.97 -12.60 -5.52
C ASP A 37 -12.74 -12.65 -4.58
N ILE A 38 -11.60 -13.18 -5.05
CA ILE A 38 -10.37 -13.28 -4.22
C ILE A 38 -9.73 -11.90 -3.95
N VAL A 39 -10.05 -10.87 -4.73
CA VAL A 39 -9.48 -9.53 -4.51
C VAL A 39 -10.07 -8.85 -3.26
N GLU A 40 -11.36 -9.06 -2.96
CA GLU A 40 -12.00 -8.46 -1.79
C GLU A 40 -11.46 -9.02 -0.46
N ASP A 41 -11.18 -10.32 -0.39
CA ASP A 41 -10.83 -11.00 0.87
C ASP A 41 -9.37 -10.75 1.33
N ILE A 42 -8.55 -10.10 0.49
CA ILE A 42 -7.15 -9.75 0.80
C ILE A 42 -6.96 -8.22 0.95
N ALA A 43 -7.98 -7.42 0.63
CA ALA A 43 -7.91 -5.98 0.76
C ALA A 43 -7.89 -5.56 2.24
N ILE A 44 -6.83 -4.88 2.66
CA ILE A 44 -6.69 -4.38 4.03
C ILE A 44 -7.40 -3.03 4.23
N ARG A 45 -7.75 -2.34 3.13
CA ARG A 45 -8.47 -1.07 3.14
C ARG A 45 -9.24 -0.89 1.83
N LYS A 46 -10.51 -0.46 1.91
CA LYS A 46 -11.28 0.05 0.76
C LYS A 46 -11.10 1.55 0.62
N ILE A 47 -10.98 2.02 -0.62
CA ILE A 47 -10.75 3.42 -0.98
C ILE A 47 -11.92 3.87 -1.83
N GLU A 48 -12.75 4.71 -1.22
CA GLU A 48 -13.90 5.32 -1.84
C GLU A 48 -13.50 6.45 -2.78
N ALA A 49 -14.39 6.75 -3.73
CA ALA A 49 -14.28 7.95 -4.53
C ALA A 49 -14.28 9.20 -3.64
N SER A 50 -13.44 10.17 -3.97
CA SER A 50 -13.25 11.38 -3.20
C SER A 50 -12.95 12.56 -4.13
N THR A 51 -13.02 13.78 -3.62
CA THR A 51 -12.45 14.93 -4.32
C THR A 51 -10.96 15.03 -3.98
N LEU A 52 -10.12 15.27 -4.98
CA LEU A 52 -8.71 15.55 -4.72
C LEU A 52 -8.55 16.73 -3.74
N PRO A 53 -7.74 16.59 -2.68
CA PRO A 53 -7.49 17.69 -1.77
C PRO A 53 -6.89 18.88 -2.53
N ALA A 54 -7.42 20.07 -2.31
CA ALA A 54 -7.03 21.26 -3.08
C ALA A 54 -5.52 21.53 -3.06
N ASN A 55 -4.84 21.23 -1.96
CA ASN A 55 -3.39 21.39 -1.84
C ASN A 55 -2.60 20.42 -2.72
N VAL A 56 -3.12 19.22 -3.00
CA VAL A 56 -2.46 18.19 -3.82
C VAL A 56 -2.39 18.63 -5.30
N LEU A 57 -3.36 19.43 -5.76
CA LEU A 57 -3.36 19.96 -7.13
C LEU A 57 -2.24 20.98 -7.38
N ASP A 58 -1.71 21.60 -6.33
CA ASP A 58 -0.58 22.55 -6.40
C ASP A 58 0.80 21.86 -6.24
N TRP A 59 0.82 20.54 -6.05
CA TRP A 59 2.04 19.77 -5.89
C TRP A 59 2.70 19.48 -7.25
N THR A 60 4.00 19.20 -7.22
CA THR A 60 4.77 18.98 -8.44
C THR A 60 4.56 17.56 -8.92
N GLU A 61 4.15 17.39 -10.18
CA GLU A 61 4.07 16.07 -10.82
C GLU A 61 5.44 15.43 -10.96
N VAL A 62 5.51 14.19 -10.46
CA VAL A 62 6.67 13.29 -10.54
C VAL A 62 6.52 12.36 -11.73
N SER A 63 5.35 11.75 -11.89
CA SER A 63 5.06 10.81 -12.97
C SER A 63 3.56 10.69 -13.21
N ARG A 64 3.20 10.29 -14.43
CA ARG A 64 1.83 10.05 -14.88
C ARG A 64 1.78 8.83 -15.79
N TYR A 65 0.73 8.05 -15.62
CA TYR A 65 0.29 7.04 -16.58
C TYR A 65 -1.14 7.38 -17.03
N THR A 66 -1.44 7.12 -18.30
CA THR A 66 -2.78 7.27 -18.87
C THR A 66 -3.19 5.97 -19.53
N GLY A 67 -4.30 5.39 -19.08
CA GLY A 67 -4.84 4.12 -19.58
C GLY A 67 -5.97 3.61 -18.71
N ASP A 68 -6.68 2.60 -19.19
CA ASP A 68 -7.75 1.91 -18.48
C ASP A 68 -7.20 1.16 -17.25
N VAL A 69 -7.53 1.64 -16.05
CA VAL A 69 -7.08 1.05 -14.77
C VAL A 69 -8.23 0.58 -13.89
N ASP A 70 -9.48 0.73 -14.35
CA ASP A 70 -10.68 0.26 -13.67
C ASP A 70 -11.47 -0.80 -14.46
N GLY A 71 -11.09 -1.03 -15.72
CA GLY A 71 -11.62 -2.05 -16.61
C GLY A 71 -12.90 -1.65 -17.35
N ASP A 72 -13.30 -0.38 -17.33
CA ASP A 72 -14.53 0.09 -17.97
C ASP A 72 -14.36 0.45 -19.47
N GLY A 73 -13.12 0.43 -19.97
CA GLY A 73 -12.75 0.74 -21.35
C GLY A 73 -12.51 2.23 -21.64
N ALA A 74 -12.67 3.12 -20.66
CA ALA A 74 -12.19 4.49 -20.69
C ALA A 74 -10.74 4.58 -20.21
N ASN A 75 -10.13 5.75 -20.36
CA ASN A 75 -8.78 5.99 -19.86
C ASN A 75 -8.83 6.92 -18.67
N GLU A 76 -8.12 6.56 -17.60
CA GLU A 76 -7.92 7.39 -16.43
C GLU A 76 -6.47 7.85 -16.36
N ASN A 77 -6.19 8.83 -15.49
CA ASN A 77 -4.84 9.24 -15.18
C ASN A 77 -4.41 8.73 -13.80
N VAL A 78 -3.35 7.94 -13.74
CA VAL A 78 -2.67 7.62 -12.47
C VAL A 78 -1.53 8.62 -12.29
N VAL A 79 -1.61 9.46 -11.25
CA VAL A 79 -0.71 10.61 -11.06
C VAL A 79 -0.01 10.53 -9.72
N LEU A 80 1.32 10.62 -9.75
CA LEU A 80 2.17 10.75 -8.57
C LEU A 80 2.70 12.18 -8.48
N VAL A 81 2.43 12.83 -7.34
CA VAL A 81 2.86 14.20 -7.05
C VAL A 81 3.60 14.29 -5.72
N THR A 82 4.39 15.35 -5.55
CA THR A 82 5.11 15.65 -4.31
C THR A 82 5.19 17.15 -4.05
N GLU A 83 5.30 17.54 -2.79
CA GLU A 83 5.49 18.95 -2.41
C GLU A 83 6.81 19.55 -2.88
N ALA A 84 7.83 18.70 -3.13
CA ALA A 84 9.12 19.15 -3.62
C ALA A 84 8.96 19.94 -4.93
N LYS A 85 9.61 21.11 -5.00
CA LYS A 85 9.55 21.98 -6.17
C LYS A 85 10.67 21.66 -7.14
N LYS A 86 10.54 22.07 -8.39
CA LYS A 86 11.62 22.02 -9.37
C LYS A 86 12.36 23.35 -9.41
N ASP A 87 13.67 23.30 -9.62
CA ASP A 87 14.49 24.47 -9.87
C ASP A 87 14.24 25.03 -11.30
N LYS A 88 14.97 26.08 -11.67
CA LYS A 88 14.87 26.69 -13.01
C LYS A 88 15.27 25.76 -14.16
N ASN A 89 16.00 24.68 -13.88
CA ASN A 89 16.45 23.70 -14.85
C ASN A 89 15.50 22.49 -14.92
N GLY A 90 14.47 22.44 -14.08
CA GLY A 90 13.51 21.34 -14.00
C GLY A 90 13.93 20.21 -13.05
N GLU A 91 15.03 20.38 -12.31
CA GLU A 91 15.52 19.40 -11.35
C GLU A 91 14.77 19.53 -10.02
N PHE A 92 14.42 18.40 -9.40
CA PHE A 92 13.75 18.41 -8.12
C PHE A 92 14.66 18.94 -6.99
N LEU A 93 14.13 19.86 -6.21
CA LEU A 93 14.70 20.36 -4.97
C LEU A 93 14.22 19.45 -3.82
N TRP A 94 14.84 18.28 -3.72
CA TRP A 94 14.52 17.30 -2.68
C TRP A 94 14.86 17.80 -1.28
N ASN A 95 14.09 17.35 -0.29
CA ASN A 95 14.33 17.59 1.12
C ASN A 95 14.48 16.25 1.87
N ASP A 96 14.90 16.30 3.13
CA ASP A 96 14.97 15.11 4.00
C ASP A 96 13.59 14.48 4.22
N GLY A 97 12.51 15.20 3.94
CA GLY A 97 11.19 14.62 3.74
C GLY A 97 10.19 15.62 3.19
N GLN A 98 9.14 15.10 2.58
CA GLN A 98 8.05 15.90 2.03
C GLN A 98 6.78 15.05 1.91
N ASN A 99 5.63 15.71 1.70
CA ASN A 99 4.41 14.98 1.38
C ASN A 99 4.41 14.48 -0.07
N TRP A 100 3.79 13.31 -0.25
CA TRP A 100 3.60 12.63 -1.51
C TRP A 100 2.14 12.19 -1.64
N ALA A 101 1.60 12.22 -2.85
CA ALA A 101 0.28 11.68 -3.13
C ALA A 101 0.26 10.91 -4.45
N LEU A 102 -0.44 9.77 -4.45
CA LEU A 102 -0.77 8.98 -5.62
C LEU A 102 -2.29 8.92 -5.73
N PHE A 103 -2.83 9.28 -6.87
CA PHE A 103 -4.26 9.26 -7.11
C PHE A 103 -4.60 8.82 -8.53
N VAL A 104 -5.84 8.34 -8.69
CA VAL A 104 -6.48 8.16 -9.99
C VAL A 104 -7.40 9.35 -10.22
N ASP A 105 -7.16 10.07 -11.31
CA ASP A 105 -7.97 11.17 -11.83
C ASP A 105 -8.81 10.61 -12.97
N GLY A 106 -10.07 10.33 -12.66
CA GLY A 106 -11.06 9.78 -13.57
C GLY A 106 -12.02 10.85 -14.05
N SER A 107 -12.71 10.61 -15.16
CA SER A 107 -13.61 11.63 -15.75
C SER A 107 -14.77 12.05 -14.83
N ASP A 108 -15.25 11.12 -13.99
CA ASP A 108 -16.39 11.35 -13.08
C ASP A 108 -16.02 11.28 -11.59
N LYS A 109 -14.94 10.59 -11.23
CA LYS A 109 -14.54 10.31 -9.85
C LYS A 109 -13.03 10.25 -9.71
N ASP A 110 -12.52 10.83 -8.61
CA ASP A 110 -11.12 10.69 -8.23
C ASP A 110 -10.95 9.71 -7.08
N TYR A 111 -9.80 9.05 -7.02
CA TYR A 111 -9.45 8.12 -5.95
C TYR A 111 -8.06 8.45 -5.41
N VAL A 112 -7.99 8.87 -4.14
CA VAL A 112 -6.70 9.12 -3.46
C VAL A 112 -6.18 7.81 -2.89
N LEU A 113 -5.29 7.15 -3.65
CA LEU A 113 -4.73 5.86 -3.28
C LEU A 113 -3.75 5.98 -2.11
N PHE A 114 -2.93 7.02 -2.13
CA PHE A 114 -1.92 7.29 -1.11
C PHE A 114 -1.73 8.78 -0.92
N GLN A 115 -1.60 9.22 0.34
CA GLN A 115 -1.22 10.59 0.66
C GLN A 115 -0.58 10.66 2.05
N ASN A 116 0.73 10.60 2.12
CA ASN A 116 1.47 10.66 3.39
C ASN A 116 2.74 11.49 3.27
N TYR A 117 3.24 11.94 4.41
CA TYR A 117 4.61 12.41 4.55
C TYR A 117 5.59 11.22 4.42
N VAL A 118 6.61 11.37 3.58
CA VAL A 118 7.69 10.37 3.45
C VAL A 118 8.97 10.99 3.99
N ASN A 119 9.49 10.41 5.06
CA ASN A 119 10.78 10.80 5.64
C ASN A 119 11.91 9.98 4.98
N ILE A 120 12.94 10.67 4.52
CA ILE A 120 14.17 10.15 3.90
C ILE A 120 13.84 9.01 2.94
N GLY A 121 13.34 9.33 1.74
CA GLY A 121 12.89 8.32 0.82
C GLY A 121 12.21 8.85 -0.42
N ASN A 122 11.71 7.91 -1.21
CA ASN A 122 11.02 8.18 -2.47
C ASN A 122 9.79 7.28 -2.61
N ALA A 123 8.80 7.77 -3.35
CA ALA A 123 7.68 7.00 -3.82
C ALA A 123 7.80 6.78 -5.33
N TYR A 124 7.42 5.59 -5.77
CA TYR A 124 7.31 5.22 -7.18
C TYR A 124 6.00 4.49 -7.38
N PHE A 125 5.50 4.46 -8.60
CA PHE A 125 4.41 3.56 -8.95
C PHE A 125 4.67 2.85 -10.27
N GLU A 126 4.02 1.71 -10.41
CA GLU A 126 3.89 0.99 -11.66
C GLU A 126 2.42 0.68 -11.91
N VAL A 127 2.06 0.56 -13.19
CA VAL A 127 0.77 0.03 -13.62
C VAL A 127 1.07 -1.25 -14.38
N SER A 128 0.35 -2.31 -14.03
CA SER A 128 0.59 -3.65 -14.56
C SER A 128 -0.72 -4.40 -14.76
N ASP A 129 -0.73 -5.26 -15.78
CA ASP A 129 -1.80 -6.24 -15.98
C ASP A 129 -1.44 -7.52 -15.23
N TYR A 130 -2.27 -7.88 -14.25
CA TYR A 130 -2.16 -9.16 -13.56
C TYR A 130 -3.01 -10.21 -14.28
N TYR A 131 -2.35 -11.14 -14.96
CA TYR A 131 -3.02 -12.17 -15.75
C TYR A 131 -3.49 -13.33 -14.88
N MET A 132 -4.81 -13.51 -14.83
CA MET A 132 -5.53 -14.66 -14.28
C MET A 132 -6.03 -15.58 -15.42
N ALA A 133 -6.65 -16.70 -15.06
CA ALA A 133 -7.18 -17.66 -16.03
C ALA A 133 -8.31 -17.09 -16.91
N ASP A 134 -9.02 -16.09 -16.41
CA ASP A 134 -10.19 -15.44 -17.01
C ASP A 134 -9.90 -14.07 -17.64
N GLY A 135 -8.71 -13.50 -17.43
CA GLY A 135 -8.32 -12.23 -18.04
C GLY A 135 -7.17 -11.52 -17.35
N ALA A 136 -6.83 -10.34 -17.85
CA ALA A 136 -5.92 -9.41 -17.19
C ALA A 136 -6.72 -8.48 -16.27
N VAL A 137 -6.23 -8.28 -15.04
CA VAL A 137 -6.77 -7.30 -14.09
C VAL A 137 -5.72 -6.20 -13.90
N PRO A 138 -6.02 -4.95 -14.25
CA PRO A 138 -5.12 -3.82 -14.00
C PRO A 138 -4.82 -3.67 -12.51
N ARG A 139 -3.56 -3.36 -12.19
CA ARG A 139 -3.09 -3.09 -10.84
C ARG A 139 -2.17 -1.89 -10.84
N ILE A 140 -2.35 -1.04 -9.83
CA ILE A 140 -1.44 0.07 -9.53
C ILE A 140 -0.61 -0.35 -8.32
N ASN A 141 0.70 -0.50 -8.45
CA ASN A 141 1.55 -0.79 -7.31
C ASN A 141 2.33 0.46 -6.91
N LEU A 142 2.16 0.88 -5.65
CA LEU A 142 2.98 1.91 -5.02
C LEU A 142 4.17 1.24 -4.33
N ILE A 143 5.36 1.75 -4.60
CA ILE A 143 6.61 1.33 -3.99
C ILE A 143 7.15 2.50 -3.18
N LEU A 144 7.18 2.34 -1.86
CA LEU A 144 7.78 3.29 -0.93
C LEU A 144 9.13 2.75 -0.50
N SER A 145 10.18 3.51 -0.78
CA SER A 145 11.53 3.20 -0.32
C SER A 145 12.04 4.33 0.55
N THR A 146 12.13 4.08 1.85
CA THR A 146 12.73 5.00 2.82
C THR A 146 14.08 4.48 3.29
N GLY A 147 14.76 5.27 4.14
CA GLY A 147 16.04 4.88 4.74
C GLY A 147 15.94 3.62 5.62
N ALA A 148 14.80 3.40 6.28
CA ALA A 148 14.60 2.33 7.26
C ALA A 148 13.49 1.32 6.89
N ALA A 149 12.68 1.63 5.87
CA ALA A 149 11.56 0.79 5.47
C ALA A 149 11.44 0.67 3.95
N PHE A 150 10.85 -0.43 3.50
CA PHE A 150 10.42 -0.64 2.13
C PHE A 150 9.07 -1.30 2.13
N CYS A 151 8.13 -0.67 1.42
CA CYS A 151 6.75 -1.10 1.38
C CYS A 151 6.29 -1.14 -0.08
N VAL A 152 5.56 -2.19 -0.44
CA VAL A 152 4.88 -2.32 -1.73
C VAL A 152 3.40 -2.56 -1.46
N LYS A 153 2.57 -1.63 -1.94
CA LYS A 153 1.11 -1.71 -1.88
C LYS A 153 0.55 -1.87 -3.28
N SER A 154 -0.44 -2.72 -3.43
CA SER A 154 -1.20 -2.88 -4.67
C SER A 154 -2.59 -2.29 -4.50
N TYR A 155 -3.08 -1.59 -5.52
CA TYR A 155 -4.45 -1.09 -5.60
C TYR A 155 -5.13 -1.73 -6.79
N VAL A 156 -6.30 -2.31 -6.56
CA VAL A 156 -7.11 -2.98 -7.57
C VAL A 156 -8.52 -2.41 -7.52
N PHE A 157 -9.06 -2.04 -8.68
CA PHE A 157 -10.42 -1.55 -8.73
C PHE A 157 -11.42 -2.70 -8.59
N SER A 158 -12.48 -2.45 -7.84
CA SER A 158 -13.61 -3.34 -7.63
C SER A 158 -14.85 -2.72 -8.27
N PRO A 159 -15.31 -3.24 -9.42
CA PRO A 159 -16.48 -2.70 -10.10
C PRO A 159 -17.79 -2.87 -9.33
N SER A 160 -17.86 -3.84 -8.41
CA SER A 160 -19.08 -4.17 -7.66
C SER A 160 -19.50 -3.06 -6.69
N ASP A 161 -18.53 -2.38 -6.10
CA ASP A 161 -18.71 -1.27 -5.16
C ASP A 161 -18.12 0.06 -5.67
N ALA A 162 -17.49 0.05 -6.84
CA ALA A 162 -16.81 1.20 -7.45
C ALA A 162 -15.74 1.81 -6.53
N THR A 163 -14.96 0.95 -5.88
CA THR A 163 -13.88 1.31 -4.96
C THR A 163 -12.54 0.72 -5.39
N TYR A 164 -11.44 1.26 -4.87
CA TYR A 164 -10.15 0.56 -4.93
C TYR A 164 -9.90 -0.22 -3.64
N GLY A 165 -9.52 -1.49 -3.77
CA GLY A 165 -8.97 -2.29 -2.67
C GLY A 165 -7.46 -2.11 -2.57
N GLU A 166 -6.95 -1.73 -1.39
CA GLU A 166 -5.52 -1.72 -1.06
C GLU A 166 -5.09 -3.06 -0.49
N GLN A 167 -4.02 -3.62 -1.03
CA GLN A 167 -3.36 -4.83 -0.56
C GLN A 167 -1.90 -4.53 -0.21
N MET A 168 -1.44 -4.97 0.95
CA MET A 168 -0.01 -4.96 1.27
C MET A 168 0.66 -6.17 0.62
N LEU A 169 1.56 -5.95 -0.36
CA LEU A 169 2.32 -7.04 -1.00
C LEU A 169 3.62 -7.34 -0.27
N TYR A 170 4.25 -6.29 0.27
CA TYR A 170 5.48 -6.43 1.04
C TYR A 170 5.58 -5.27 2.02
N ASP A 171 5.98 -5.57 3.25
CA ASP A 171 6.37 -4.59 4.24
C ASP A 171 7.59 -5.11 4.98
N SER A 172 8.67 -4.33 4.99
CA SER A 172 9.84 -4.65 5.78
C SER A 172 9.66 -4.40 7.28
N GLY A 173 8.58 -3.72 7.69
CA GLY A 173 8.44 -3.13 9.01
C GLY A 173 9.33 -1.90 9.18
N ASP A 174 9.17 -1.23 10.32
CA ASP A 174 10.03 -0.14 10.75
C ASP A 174 11.14 -0.61 11.70
N GLU A 175 12.01 0.31 12.13
CA GLU A 175 13.15 0.00 13.01
C GLU A 175 12.76 -0.68 14.35
N THR A 176 11.50 -0.59 14.76
CA THR A 176 11.00 -1.18 16.01
C THR A 176 10.44 -2.60 15.83
N GLU A 177 10.01 -2.96 14.61
CA GLU A 177 9.36 -4.24 14.31
C GLU A 177 10.20 -5.19 13.44
N GLY A 178 11.39 -4.77 13.01
CA GLY A 178 12.29 -5.58 12.19
C GLY A 178 12.70 -4.94 10.86
N GLY A 179 12.82 -3.61 10.85
CA GLY A 179 13.11 -2.80 9.67
C GLY A 179 14.42 -3.17 8.97
N ILE A 180 14.57 -2.66 7.76
CA ILE A 180 15.67 -3.04 6.87
C ILE A 180 16.82 -2.05 6.96
N SER A 181 18.04 -2.58 7.03
CA SER A 181 19.24 -1.83 6.71
C SER A 181 19.63 -2.12 5.25
N ARG A 182 19.20 -1.24 4.33
CA ARG A 182 19.59 -1.34 2.92
C ARG A 182 21.09 -1.12 2.78
N ARG A 183 21.83 -2.19 2.43
CA ARG A 183 23.29 -2.11 2.19
C ARG A 183 23.66 -1.71 0.77
N HIS A 184 22.75 -1.92 -0.19
CA HIS A 184 22.96 -1.62 -1.60
C HIS A 184 21.63 -1.43 -2.32
N SER A 185 21.59 -0.51 -3.29
CA SER A 185 20.51 -0.34 -4.25
C SER A 185 21.13 0.02 -5.59
N SER A 186 20.75 -0.69 -6.65
CA SER A 186 21.07 -0.33 -8.03
C SER A 186 19.99 0.53 -8.68
N ILE A 187 18.82 0.65 -8.03
CA ILE A 187 17.89 1.75 -8.32
C ILE A 187 18.64 3.01 -7.89
N PRO A 188 18.95 3.94 -8.80
CA PRO A 188 19.70 5.14 -8.48
C PRO A 188 18.98 5.87 -7.34
N ILE A 189 19.57 5.82 -6.15
CA ILE A 189 19.10 6.63 -5.04
C ILE A 189 19.69 8.00 -5.27
N TYR A 190 18.85 8.98 -5.58
CA TYR A 190 19.26 10.37 -5.59
C TYR A 190 19.51 10.81 -4.16
N PHE A 191 20.75 10.68 -3.71
CA PHE A 191 21.30 11.48 -2.64
C PHE A 191 22.07 12.62 -3.31
N ASN A 192 21.54 13.84 -3.23
CA ASN A 192 22.33 15.04 -3.48
C ASN A 192 22.95 15.50 -2.17
#